data_AF-G0QHB4-F1
#
_entry.id   AF-G0QHB4-F1
#
_cell.length_a   1.000
_cell.length_b   1.000
_cell.length_c   1.000
_cell.angle_alpha   90.00
_cell.angle_beta   90.00
_cell.angle_gamma   90.00
#
_symmetry.space_group_name_H-M   'P 1'
#
loop_
_entity.id
_entity.type
_entity.pdbx_description
1 polymer ?
#
loop_
_entity_poly.entity_id
_entity_poly.type
_entity_poly.pdbx_seq_one_letter_code
_entity_poly.pdbx_strand_id
1 'polypeptide(L)'
;MDIKELYLDLKHYIKVPDRTDFAVFFLVLIISAAASFTYLSAQEEDGENVDLSGEINSTENQKVISFYNESAELMVEQSPKADFYIDLDRDGSADIQLNLDQDGKIRKDSRILDYRSGSYLLKFTYSDDANQTEDHWLRPTEIKLLR
;
A
#
# COMPACT_ATOMS: atom_id res chain seq x y z
N MET A 1 10.52 46.83 -37.83
CA MET A 1 10.16 45.41 -37.98
C MET A 1 8.70 45.29 -37.57
N ASP A 2 7.82 44.94 -38.51
CA ASP A 2 6.36 44.91 -38.31
C ASP A 2 5.97 43.64 -37.54
N ILE A 3 5.00 43.74 -36.61
CA ILE A 3 4.46 42.61 -35.84
C ILE A 3 3.89 41.54 -36.79
N LYS A 4 3.40 41.93 -37.97
CA LYS A 4 2.94 41.00 -39.01
C LYS A 4 4.06 40.15 -39.61
N GLU A 5 5.25 40.71 -39.77
CA GLU A 5 6.42 39.95 -40.26
C GLU A 5 6.92 38.97 -39.20
N LEU A 6 6.92 39.37 -37.92
CA LEU A 6 7.29 38.48 -36.80
C LEU A 6 6.34 37.26 -36.71
N TYR A 7 5.04 37.46 -36.96
CA TYR A 7 4.02 36.40 -36.89
C TYR A 7 4.12 35.40 -38.06
N LEU A 8 4.49 35.87 -39.26
CA LEU A 8 4.69 35.02 -40.43
C LEU A 8 5.95 34.14 -40.30
N ASP A 9 7.00 34.67 -39.69
CA ASP A 9 8.26 33.96 -39.48
C ASP A 9 8.13 32.87 -38.39
N LEU A 10 7.40 33.17 -37.31
CA LEU A 10 7.08 32.19 -36.25
C LEU A 10 6.25 31.00 -36.77
N LYS A 11 5.35 31.21 -37.75
CA LYS A 11 4.59 30.11 -38.37
C LYS A 11 5.44 29.17 -39.22
N HIS A 12 6.57 29.64 -39.77
CA HIS A 12 7.49 28.80 -40.53
C HIS A 12 8.31 27.86 -39.65
N TYR A 13 8.49 28.21 -38.37
CA TYR A 13 9.31 27.43 -37.42
C TYR A 13 8.52 26.43 -36.56
N ILE A 14 7.19 26.55 -36.49
CA ILE A 14 6.36 25.60 -35.75
C ILE A 14 5.96 24.45 -36.70
N LYS A 15 6.83 23.43 -36.80
CA LYS A 15 6.46 22.18 -37.45
C LYS A 15 5.40 21.49 -36.58
N VAL A 16 4.16 21.46 -37.05
CA VAL A 16 3.11 20.64 -36.42
C VAL A 16 3.57 19.19 -36.53
N PRO A 17 3.71 18.46 -35.40
CA PRO A 17 4.14 17.07 -35.43
C PRO A 17 3.16 16.28 -36.29
N ASP A 18 3.68 15.48 -37.22
CA ASP A 18 2.82 14.67 -38.06
C ASP A 18 2.30 13.45 -37.28
N ARG A 19 1.37 12.70 -37.89
CA ARG A 19 0.75 11.54 -37.23
C ARG A 19 1.78 10.48 -36.81
N THR A 20 2.92 10.42 -37.50
CA THR A 20 4.03 9.50 -37.22
C THR A 20 4.79 9.95 -35.98
N ASP A 21 5.06 11.24 -35.85
CA ASP A 21 5.71 11.84 -34.68
C ASP A 21 4.89 11.59 -33.40
N PHE A 22 3.56 11.74 -33.48
CA PHE A 22 2.66 11.40 -32.37
C PHE A 22 2.65 9.90 -32.04
N ALA A 23 2.61 9.03 -33.05
CA ALA A 23 2.61 7.58 -32.84
C ALA A 23 3.91 7.10 -32.14
N VAL A 24 5.06 7.65 -32.52
CA VAL A 24 6.35 7.35 -31.87
C VAL A 24 6.36 7.82 -30.41
N PHE A 25 5.85 9.03 -30.14
CA PHE A 25 5.74 9.53 -28.77
C PHE A 25 4.85 8.63 -27.89
N PHE A 26 3.68 8.21 -28.39
CA PHE A 26 2.79 7.30 -27.67
C PHE A 26 3.42 5.92 -27.47
N LEU A 27 4.14 5.38 -28.46
CA LEU A 27 4.82 4.09 -28.34
C LEU A 27 5.90 4.11 -27.24
N VAL A 28 6.72 5.17 -27.19
CA VAL A 28 7.72 5.34 -26.13
C VAL A 28 7.05 5.41 -24.76
N LEU A 29 5.94 6.13 -24.65
CA LEU A 29 5.18 6.28 -23.41
C LEU A 29 4.60 4.93 -22.91
N ILE A 30 4.06 4.12 -23.83
CA ILE A 30 3.53 2.78 -23.53
C ILE A 30 4.66 1.83 -23.11
N ILE A 31 5.80 1.84 -23.81
CA ILE A 31 6.95 1.00 -23.44
C ILE A 31 7.51 1.40 -22.08
N SER A 32 7.60 2.70 -21.76
CA SER A 32 8.01 3.15 -20.43
C SER A 32 7.02 2.74 -19.34
N ALA A 33 5.71 2.84 -19.59
CA ALA A 33 4.71 2.38 -18.63
C ALA A 33 4.75 0.87 -18.42
N ALA A 34 4.96 0.08 -19.48
CA ALA A 34 5.11 -1.37 -19.40
C ALA A 34 6.39 -1.77 -18.65
N ALA A 35 7.52 -1.09 -18.91
CA ALA A 35 8.78 -1.32 -18.22
C ALA A 35 8.69 -1.00 -16.72
N SER A 36 8.03 0.11 -16.36
CA SER A 36 7.74 0.45 -14.96
C SER A 36 6.83 -0.58 -14.29
N PHE A 37 5.84 -1.12 -15.01
CA PHE A 37 4.94 -2.15 -14.47
C PHE A 37 5.67 -3.49 -14.26
N THR A 38 6.58 -3.88 -15.17
CA THR A 38 7.43 -5.07 -15.00
C THR A 38 8.49 -4.90 -13.90
N TYR A 39 9.05 -3.71 -13.73
CA TYR A 39 10.00 -3.44 -12.64
C TYR A 39 9.31 -3.50 -11.26
N LEU A 40 8.07 -3.05 -11.18
CA LEU A 40 7.26 -3.13 -9.95
C LEU A 40 6.81 -4.57 -9.63
N SER A 41 6.65 -5.42 -10.65
CA SER A 41 6.22 -6.82 -10.48
C SER A 41 7.38 -7.81 -10.37
N ALA A 42 8.61 -7.43 -10.73
CA ALA A 42 9.80 -8.29 -10.62
C ALA A 42 10.48 -8.23 -9.23
N GLN A 43 9.95 -7.47 -8.27
CA GLN A 43 10.52 -7.36 -6.94
C GLN A 43 9.88 -8.36 -5.96
N GLU A 44 9.63 -9.60 -6.36
CA GLU A 44 9.53 -10.73 -5.42
C GLU A 44 10.96 -11.20 -5.12
N GLU A 45 11.71 -10.40 -4.37
CA GLU A 45 12.88 -10.94 -3.67
C GLU A 45 12.36 -11.88 -2.59
N ASP A 46 12.86 -13.11 -2.64
CA ASP A 46 12.68 -14.25 -1.75
C ASP A 46 12.91 -13.81 -0.28
N GLY A 47 11.87 -13.22 0.31
CA GLY A 47 11.83 -12.84 1.71
C GLY A 47 11.66 -14.09 2.53
N GLU A 48 12.52 -14.25 3.54
CA GLU A 48 12.39 -15.25 4.59
C GLU A 48 10.93 -15.41 4.99
N ASN A 49 10.41 -16.64 4.98
CA ASN A 49 9.01 -16.92 5.32
C ASN A 49 8.75 -16.43 6.74
N VAL A 50 8.12 -15.26 6.86
CA VAL A 50 7.78 -14.65 8.14
C VAL A 50 6.56 -15.37 8.69
N ASP A 51 6.67 -15.89 9.90
CA ASP A 51 5.50 -16.45 10.59
C ASP A 51 4.58 -15.32 11.04
N LEU A 52 3.56 -15.11 10.22
CA LEU A 52 2.45 -14.19 10.47
C LEU A 52 1.19 -14.95 10.92
N SER A 53 1.33 -16.23 11.27
CA SER A 53 0.19 -17.11 11.38
C SER A 53 -0.76 -16.69 12.49
N GLY A 54 -2.04 -16.70 12.12
CA GLY A 54 -3.16 -16.59 13.03
C GLY A 54 -3.95 -15.29 12.88
N GLU A 55 -5.07 -15.29 13.58
CA GLU A 55 -6.07 -14.25 13.55
C GLU A 55 -6.07 -13.53 14.90
N ILE A 56 -6.48 -12.27 14.89
CA ILE A 56 -6.79 -11.49 16.08
C ILE A 56 -8.28 -11.11 16.01
N ASN A 57 -8.99 -11.27 17.13
CA ASN A 57 -10.42 -11.00 17.24
C ASN A 57 -10.77 -10.65 18.69
N SER A 58 -12.04 -10.41 19.00
CA SER A 58 -12.49 -10.10 20.37
C SER A 58 -12.07 -11.12 21.43
N THR A 59 -11.92 -12.40 21.07
CA THR A 59 -11.55 -13.48 22.00
C THR A 59 -10.03 -13.59 22.19
N GLU A 60 -9.28 -13.50 21.09
CA GLU A 60 -7.82 -13.41 21.08
C GLU A 60 -7.46 -11.95 20.73
N ASN A 61 -7.53 -11.07 21.72
CA ASN A 61 -7.53 -9.63 21.51
C ASN A 61 -6.14 -8.99 21.38
N GLN A 62 -5.09 -9.80 21.49
CA GLN A 62 -3.70 -9.40 21.32
C GLN A 62 -2.91 -10.52 20.64
N LYS A 63 -1.99 -10.17 19.74
CA LYS A 63 -1.16 -11.12 19.02
C LYS A 63 0.19 -10.53 18.66
N VAL A 64 1.28 -11.23 18.96
CA VAL A 64 2.61 -10.82 18.54
C VAL A 64 2.94 -11.42 17.17
N ILE A 65 3.31 -10.57 16.22
CA ILE A 65 3.91 -10.96 14.94
C ILE A 65 5.41 -10.67 14.99
N SER A 66 6.24 -11.60 14.52
CA SER A 66 7.71 -11.44 14.50
C SER A 66 8.20 -11.44 13.07
N PHE A 67 9.09 -10.52 12.70
CA PHE A 67 9.54 -10.31 11.32
C PHE A 67 10.91 -9.66 11.28
N TYR A 68 11.84 -10.14 10.43
CA TYR A 68 13.16 -9.52 10.21
C TYR A 68 13.92 -9.12 11.50
N ASN A 69 13.91 -9.98 12.53
CA ASN A 69 14.45 -9.73 13.88
C ASN A 69 13.76 -8.63 14.71
N GLU A 70 12.60 -8.16 14.27
CA GLU A 70 11.71 -7.26 14.99
C GLU A 70 10.41 -8.00 15.36
N SER A 71 9.59 -7.37 16.20
CA SER A 71 8.25 -7.87 16.53
C SER A 71 7.30 -6.72 16.75
N ALA A 72 6.04 -6.87 16.35
CA ALA A 72 4.96 -5.95 16.68
C ALA A 72 3.83 -6.71 17.35
N GLU A 73 3.08 -6.03 18.22
CA GLU A 73 1.86 -6.53 18.82
C GLU A 73 0.66 -5.93 18.08
N LEU A 74 -0.19 -6.81 17.57
CA LEU A 74 -1.51 -6.47 17.08
C LEU A 74 -2.46 -6.52 18.26
N MET A 75 -3.34 -5.53 18.35
CA MET A 75 -4.36 -5.45 19.40
C MET A 75 -5.72 -5.17 18.77
N VAL A 76 -6.78 -5.65 19.40
CA VAL A 76 -8.15 -5.27 19.07
C VAL A 76 -8.89 -4.89 20.33
N GLU A 77 -9.56 -3.76 20.30
CA GLU A 77 -10.40 -3.30 21.39
C GLU A 77 -11.84 -3.77 21.19
N GLN A 78 -12.39 -4.42 22.22
CA GLN A 78 -13.78 -4.84 22.21
C GLN A 78 -14.68 -3.61 22.29
N SER A 79 -15.19 -3.23 21.13
CA SER A 79 -16.10 -2.11 20.93
C SER A 79 -17.20 -2.57 19.97
N PRO A 80 -18.39 -1.92 19.96
CA PRO A 80 -19.38 -2.13 18.89
C PRO A 80 -18.83 -1.95 17.48
N LYS A 81 -17.65 -1.35 17.38
CA LYS A 81 -16.84 -1.05 16.21
C LYS A 81 -15.44 -1.59 16.48
N ALA A 82 -15.03 -2.66 15.83
CA ALA A 82 -13.73 -3.25 16.13
C ALA A 82 -12.60 -2.28 15.76
N ASP A 83 -11.88 -1.81 16.77
CA ASP A 83 -10.72 -0.96 16.57
C ASP A 83 -9.47 -1.82 16.64
N PHE A 84 -8.74 -1.90 15.53
CA PHE A 84 -7.48 -2.65 15.45
C PHE A 84 -6.30 -1.71 15.56
N TYR A 85 -5.29 -2.14 16.29
CA TYR A 85 -4.10 -1.36 16.57
C TYR A 85 -2.83 -2.19 16.35
N ILE A 86 -1.73 -1.48 16.13
CA ILE A 86 -0.38 -2.04 16.07
C ILE A 86 0.48 -1.26 17.06
N ASP A 87 1.10 -1.99 17.98
CA ASP A 87 2.15 -1.53 18.88
C ASP A 87 3.47 -2.13 18.38
N LEU A 88 4.34 -1.29 17.84
CA LEU A 88 5.59 -1.67 17.19
C LEU A 88 6.71 -1.87 18.22
N ASP A 89 6.72 -1.13 19.32
CA ASP A 89 7.78 -1.23 20.35
C ASP A 89 7.38 -2.03 21.60
N ARG A 90 6.11 -2.43 21.67
CA ARG A 90 5.51 -3.25 22.71
C ARG A 90 5.57 -2.58 24.08
N ASP A 91 5.42 -1.26 24.11
CA ASP A 91 5.38 -0.48 25.34
C ASP A 91 3.98 -0.45 26.01
N GLY A 92 2.98 -1.03 25.34
CA GLY A 92 1.58 -1.07 25.79
C GLY A 92 0.72 0.07 25.25
N SER A 93 1.28 0.90 24.36
CA SER A 93 0.57 1.98 23.67
C SER A 93 0.45 1.65 22.18
N ALA A 94 -0.70 1.97 21.59
CA ALA A 94 -0.86 1.84 20.15
C ALA A 94 -0.03 2.89 19.40
N ASP A 95 0.87 2.44 18.51
CA ASP A 95 1.57 3.31 17.57
C ASP A 95 0.69 3.65 16.36
N ILE A 96 -0.07 2.66 15.88
CA ILE A 96 -0.88 2.77 14.67
C ILE A 96 -2.29 2.27 14.97
N GLN A 97 -3.28 3.11 14.66
CA GLN A 97 -4.68 2.70 14.58
C GLN A 97 -5.06 2.38 13.13
N LEU A 98 -5.72 1.24 12.93
CA LEU A 98 -6.23 0.82 11.63
C LEU A 98 -7.69 1.30 11.48
N ASN A 99 -7.87 2.39 10.73
CA ASN A 99 -9.21 2.86 10.36
C ASN A 99 -9.77 1.96 9.23
N LEU A 100 -10.57 0.97 9.59
CA LEU A 100 -11.11 -0.04 8.68
C LEU A 100 -12.60 0.14 8.41
N ASP A 101 -13.05 -0.21 7.19
CA ASP A 101 -14.47 -0.18 6.83
C ASP A 101 -15.28 -1.24 7.59
N GLN A 102 -16.48 -0.86 8.07
CA GLN A 102 -17.32 -1.69 8.94
C GLN A 102 -18.61 -2.11 8.24
N ASP A 103 -18.49 -2.93 7.21
CA ASP A 103 -19.60 -3.31 6.33
C ASP A 103 -19.85 -4.82 6.24
N GLY A 104 -19.24 -5.60 7.14
CA GLY A 104 -19.34 -7.06 7.21
C GLY A 104 -18.65 -7.78 6.05
N LYS A 105 -17.92 -7.06 5.19
CA LYS A 105 -17.23 -7.66 4.04
C LYS A 105 -15.79 -7.98 4.39
N ILE A 106 -15.34 -9.13 3.87
CA ILE A 106 -13.93 -9.50 3.88
C ILE A 106 -13.18 -8.56 2.93
N ARG A 107 -12.15 -7.90 3.45
CA ARG A 107 -11.32 -6.94 2.72
C ARG A 107 -9.84 -7.25 2.92
N LYS A 108 -9.05 -6.82 1.95
CA LYS A 108 -7.59 -6.85 2.01
C LYS A 108 -7.11 -5.42 2.02
N ASP A 109 -6.16 -5.14 2.90
CA ASP A 109 -5.53 -3.82 2.99
C ASP A 109 -4.04 -4.00 3.32
N SER A 110 -3.30 -2.90 3.27
CA SER A 110 -1.89 -2.85 3.60
C SER A 110 -1.53 -1.56 4.30
N ARG A 111 -0.52 -1.62 5.16
CA ARG A 111 0.05 -0.46 5.86
C ARG A 111 1.56 -0.49 5.76
N ILE A 112 2.14 0.70 5.64
CA ILE A 112 3.58 0.89 5.80
C ILE A 112 3.82 1.11 7.29
N LEU A 113 4.71 0.29 7.86
CA LEU A 113 5.18 0.38 9.23
C LEU A 113 6.60 0.94 9.18
N ASP A 114 6.80 2.17 9.63
CA ASP A 114 8.14 2.74 9.76
C ASP A 114 8.66 2.42 11.16
N TYR A 115 9.61 1.49 11.26
CA TYR A 115 10.08 1.00 12.55
C TYR A 115 11.57 0.71 12.55
N ARG A 116 12.29 1.37 13.46
CA ARG A 116 13.73 1.20 13.71
C ARG A 116 14.58 1.16 12.44
N SER A 117 14.84 -0.05 11.95
CA SER A 117 15.82 -0.40 10.94
C SER A 117 15.28 -0.34 9.52
N GLY A 118 13.97 -0.12 9.33
CA GLY A 118 13.41 0.04 8.00
C GLY A 118 11.92 0.38 7.95
N SER A 119 11.41 0.43 6.72
CA SER A 119 9.99 0.53 6.41
C SER A 119 9.49 -0.85 5.99
N TYR A 120 8.33 -1.27 6.49
CA TYR A 120 7.77 -2.59 6.21
C TYR A 120 6.37 -2.45 5.62
N LEU A 121 6.08 -3.16 4.53
CA LEU A 121 4.72 -3.28 4.02
C LEU A 121 4.04 -4.47 4.68
N LEU A 122 3.15 -4.21 5.63
CA LEU A 122 2.26 -5.21 6.22
C LEU A 122 1.00 -5.32 5.35
N LYS A 123 0.69 -6.50 4.84
CA LYS A 123 -0.61 -6.82 4.22
C LYS A 123 -1.43 -7.67 5.17
N PHE A 124 -2.73 -7.40 5.23
CA PHE A 124 -3.66 -8.15 6.07
C PHE A 124 -5.02 -8.29 5.40
N THR A 125 -5.75 -9.32 5.83
CA THR A 125 -7.16 -9.52 5.51
C THR A 125 -7.98 -9.29 6.77
N TYR A 126 -9.13 -8.63 6.66
CA TYR A 126 -9.98 -8.37 7.80
C TYR A 126 -11.47 -8.47 7.44
N SER A 127 -12.31 -8.60 8.45
CA SER A 127 -13.77 -8.46 8.36
C SER A 127 -14.24 -7.78 9.65
N ASP A 128 -15.18 -6.84 9.53
CA ASP A 128 -15.83 -6.19 10.67
C ASP A 128 -17.28 -5.87 10.30
N ASP A 129 -18.24 -6.29 11.12
CA ASP A 129 -19.67 -5.98 10.98
C ASP A 129 -20.11 -5.06 12.12
N ALA A 130 -20.43 -3.81 11.79
CA ALA A 130 -20.89 -2.81 12.75
C ALA A 130 -22.15 -3.22 13.54
N ASN A 131 -22.85 -4.29 13.12
CA ASN A 131 -24.06 -4.79 13.78
C ASN A 131 -23.81 -6.03 14.65
N GLN A 132 -22.60 -6.60 14.62
CA GLN A 132 -22.26 -7.83 15.35
C GLN A 132 -20.95 -7.65 16.11
N THR A 133 -21.03 -7.64 17.44
CA THR A 133 -19.88 -7.38 18.33
C THR A 133 -18.83 -8.48 18.34
N GLU A 134 -19.11 -9.66 17.80
CA GLU A 134 -18.24 -10.85 17.93
C GLU A 134 -17.65 -11.34 16.59
N ASP A 135 -18.03 -10.76 15.46
CA ASP A 135 -17.67 -11.29 14.13
C ASP A 135 -16.49 -10.56 13.48
N HIS A 136 -15.81 -9.71 14.23
CA HIS A 136 -14.67 -8.95 13.74
C HIS A 136 -13.36 -9.71 13.90
N TRP A 137 -12.53 -9.67 12.86
CA TRP A 137 -11.22 -10.28 12.87
C TRP A 137 -10.26 -9.62 11.92
N LEU A 138 -8.97 -9.73 12.22
CA LEU A 138 -7.87 -9.34 11.36
C LEU A 138 -6.85 -10.47 11.29
N ARG A 139 -6.32 -10.71 10.09
CA ARG A 139 -5.32 -11.73 9.80
C ARG A 139 -4.18 -11.11 9.01
N PRO A 140 -2.98 -10.99 9.59
CA PRO A 140 -1.78 -10.67 8.84
C PRO A 140 -1.54 -11.73 7.77
N THR A 141 -1.21 -11.31 6.55
CA THR A 141 -1.01 -12.24 5.42
C THR A 141 0.41 -12.19 4.86
N GLU A 142 1.06 -11.02 4.92
CA GLU A 142 2.41 -10.84 4.38
C GLU A 142 3.06 -9.63 5.05
N ILE A 143 4.39 -9.69 5.23
CA ILE A 143 5.17 -8.52 5.61
C ILE A 143 6.46 -8.48 4.80
N LYS A 144 6.74 -7.33 4.20
CA LYS A 144 7.85 -7.16 3.28
C LYS A 144 8.69 -5.95 3.67
N LEU A 145 10.00 -6.12 3.76
CA LEU A 145 10.93 -5.00 3.93
C LEU A 145 10.96 -4.14 2.65
N LEU A 146 10.70 -2.85 2.81
CA LEU A 146 10.86 -1.81 1.79
C LEU A 146 12.22 -1.16 2.03
N ARG A 147 13.21 -1.50 1.20
CA ARG A 147 14.57 -0.94 1.29
C ARG A 147 14.59 0.57 1.01
#